data_AF-A0A2T3M6U2-F1
#
_entry.id   AF-A0A2T3M6U2-F1
#
_cell.length_a   1.000
_cell.length_b   1.000
_cell.length_c   1.000
_cell.angle_alpha   90.00
_cell.angle_beta   90.00
_cell.angle_gamma   90.00
#
_symmetry.space_group_name_H-M   'P 1'
#
loop_
_entity.id
_entity.type
_entity.pdbx_description
1 polymer ?
#
loop_
_entity_poly.entity_id
_entity_poly.type
_entity_poly.pdbx_seq_one_letter_code
_entity_poly.pdbx_strand_id
1 'polypeptide(L)'
;MKPTSIIIASLFIVACSIIDIANSTNEEGVQYVDKKCSNLQSDSQSYFFYSFLDKQYQKVNKLRGFISEQNYKDLNVALAQFNEHWEILNLQTYQACKKLARCEYLKRQYISSYNKQQRNRSKLDINKQRMCDKSSFEFDLSRVKRVSFYSDVERLELVKEHY
;
A
#
# COMPACT_ATOMS: atom_id res chain seq x y z
N MET A 1 -41.68 -34.56 -36.88
CA MET A 1 -41.68 -33.11 -37.21
C MET A 1 -41.10 -32.35 -36.02
N LYS A 2 -40.20 -31.38 -36.30
CA LYS A 2 -39.51 -30.44 -35.38
C LYS A 2 -40.50 -29.53 -34.61
N PRO A 3 -40.06 -28.54 -33.79
CA PRO A 3 -38.88 -28.37 -32.89
C PRO A 3 -39.39 -28.02 -31.45
N THR A 4 -38.60 -27.85 -30.38
CA THR A 4 -37.88 -26.61 -30.01
C THR A 4 -36.97 -26.75 -28.79
N SER A 5 -35.85 -26.04 -28.86
CA SER A 5 -34.89 -25.63 -27.84
C SER A 5 -35.46 -25.35 -26.45
N ILE A 6 -34.67 -25.64 -25.40
CA ILE A 6 -34.05 -24.63 -24.52
C ILE A 6 -32.73 -25.22 -24.00
N ILE A 7 -31.62 -24.66 -24.46
CA ILE A 7 -30.29 -24.82 -23.85
C ILE A 7 -30.31 -23.94 -22.60
N ILE A 8 -30.45 -24.54 -21.43
CA ILE A 8 -30.21 -23.84 -20.16
C ILE A 8 -28.70 -23.72 -20.01
N ALA A 9 -28.15 -22.63 -20.54
CA ALA A 9 -26.84 -22.14 -20.18
C ALA A 9 -26.88 -21.75 -18.69
N SER A 10 -26.59 -22.72 -17.82
CA SER A 10 -26.30 -22.48 -16.41
C SER A 10 -25.02 -21.67 -16.33
N LEU A 11 -25.18 -20.35 -16.38
CA LEU A 11 -24.19 -19.35 -16.04
C LEU A 11 -23.52 -19.76 -14.73
N PHE A 12 -22.27 -20.22 -14.83
CA PHE A 12 -21.34 -20.22 -13.73
C PHE A 12 -21.07 -18.77 -13.35
N ILE A 13 -21.99 -18.16 -12.59
CA ILE A 13 -21.66 -17.02 -11.76
C ILE A 13 -20.76 -17.61 -10.68
N VAL A 14 -19.46 -17.67 -10.96
CA VAL A 14 -18.45 -17.71 -9.92
C VAL A 14 -18.60 -16.38 -9.18
N ALA A 15 -19.52 -16.36 -8.22
CA ALA A 15 -19.57 -15.30 -7.24
C ALA A 15 -18.18 -15.29 -6.61
N CYS A 16 -17.42 -14.25 -6.94
CA CYS A 16 -16.16 -13.92 -6.31
C CYS A 16 -16.52 -13.50 -4.88
N SER A 17 -16.87 -14.47 -4.03
CA SER A 17 -17.05 -14.28 -2.60
C SER A 17 -15.66 -14.16 -1.98
N ILE A 18 -14.96 -13.09 -2.37
CA ILE A 18 -13.99 -12.44 -1.50
C ILE A 18 -14.84 -11.92 -0.35
N ILE A 19 -15.09 -12.80 0.62
CA ILE A 19 -15.54 -12.39 1.93
C ILE A 19 -14.61 -11.25 2.32
N ASP A 20 -15.17 -10.07 2.56
CA ASP A 20 -14.47 -8.94 3.14
C ASP A 20 -14.06 -9.33 4.56
N ILE A 21 -12.97 -10.10 4.62
CA ILE A 21 -12.23 -10.56 5.80
C ILE A 21 -11.58 -9.36 6.52
N ALA A 22 -11.73 -8.15 5.97
CA ALA A 22 -11.05 -6.91 6.36
C ALA A 22 -11.46 -6.33 7.73
N ASN A 23 -12.54 -6.81 8.37
CA ASN A 23 -13.16 -6.16 9.53
C ASN A 23 -13.19 -6.98 10.84
N SER A 24 -12.42 -8.07 11.00
CA SER A 24 -12.38 -8.75 12.30
C SER A 24 -11.75 -7.86 13.39
N THR A 25 -12.53 -7.48 14.40
CA THR A 25 -12.16 -6.59 15.53
C THR A 25 -11.49 -7.32 16.71
N ASN A 26 -10.98 -8.54 16.50
CA ASN A 26 -10.24 -9.29 17.52
C ASN A 26 -9.01 -8.47 17.97
N GLU A 27 -8.89 -8.22 19.28
CA GLU A 27 -7.79 -7.49 19.92
C GLU A 27 -6.40 -8.06 19.58
N GLU A 28 -6.24 -9.38 19.56
CA GLU A 28 -5.00 -10.05 19.13
C GLU A 28 -4.68 -9.77 17.65
N GLY A 29 -5.72 -9.68 16.82
CA GLY A 29 -5.59 -9.31 15.41
C GLY A 29 -5.15 -7.85 15.23
N VAL A 30 -5.69 -6.95 16.05
CA VAL A 30 -5.28 -5.53 16.08
C VAL A 30 -3.82 -5.42 16.53
N GLN A 31 -3.44 -6.08 17.63
CA GLN A 31 -2.05 -6.09 18.12
C GLN A 31 -1.08 -6.69 17.10
N TYR A 32 -1.48 -7.74 16.38
CA TYR A 32 -0.66 -8.32 15.31
C TYR A 32 -0.42 -7.30 14.17
N VAL A 33 -1.48 -6.60 13.75
CA VAL A 33 -1.39 -5.57 12.70
C VAL A 33 -0.49 -4.42 13.14
N ASP A 34 -0.67 -3.92 14.35
CA ASP A 34 0.12 -2.81 14.87
C ASP A 34 1.59 -3.20 14.97
N LYS A 35 1.91 -4.38 15.51
CA LYS A 35 3.28 -4.90 15.55
C LYS A 35 3.92 -5.03 14.16
N LYS A 36 3.14 -5.35 13.13
CA LYS A 36 3.64 -5.54 11.76
C LYS A 36 3.83 -4.24 11.00
N CYS A 37 3.00 -3.23 11.27
CA CYS A 37 2.93 -2.02 10.46
C CYS A 37 3.39 -0.74 11.19
N SER A 38 3.62 -0.77 12.51
CA SER A 38 4.02 0.40 13.30
C SER A 38 5.28 1.09 12.77
N ASN A 39 6.28 0.32 12.32
CA ASN A 39 7.52 0.87 11.79
C ASN A 39 7.35 1.62 10.45
N LEU A 40 6.24 1.38 9.74
CA LEU A 40 5.90 2.16 8.54
C LEU A 40 5.20 3.48 8.90
N GLN A 41 4.72 3.59 10.13
CA GLN A 41 4.17 4.82 10.69
C GLN A 41 5.27 5.68 11.32
N SER A 42 6.37 5.07 11.82
CA SER A 42 7.50 5.79 12.42
C SER A 42 8.65 6.06 11.43
N ASP A 43 8.60 7.22 10.77
CA ASP A 43 9.66 8.21 10.48
C ASP A 43 11.09 7.85 10.02
N SER A 44 11.59 6.62 10.09
CA SER A 44 13.02 6.38 9.77
C SER A 44 13.38 6.57 8.29
N GLN A 45 12.41 6.49 7.37
CA GLN A 45 12.59 6.85 5.95
C GLN A 45 12.16 8.28 5.63
N SER A 46 11.63 9.04 6.60
CA SER A 46 11.07 10.37 6.40
C SER A 46 12.12 11.49 6.56
N TYR A 47 13.20 11.23 7.31
CA TYR A 47 14.21 12.24 7.63
C TYR A 47 14.86 12.86 6.39
N PHE A 48 15.23 12.05 5.38
CA PHE A 48 15.80 12.59 4.14
C PHE A 48 14.78 13.43 3.38
N PHE A 49 13.56 12.92 3.18
CA PHE A 49 12.56 13.59 2.35
C PHE A 49 12.12 14.93 2.97
N TYR A 50 11.87 14.95 4.29
CA TYR A 50 11.54 16.19 4.98
C TYR A 50 12.72 17.17 5.00
N SER A 51 13.96 16.69 5.16
CA SER A 51 15.15 17.55 5.04
C SER A 51 15.30 18.13 3.63
N PHE A 52 15.05 17.33 2.59
CA PHE A 52 15.04 17.79 1.21
C PHE A 52 13.98 18.87 0.99
N LEU A 53 12.75 18.63 1.43
CA LEU A 53 11.66 19.59 1.29
C LEU A 53 11.97 20.90 2.01
N ASP A 54 12.45 20.84 3.26
CA ASP A 54 12.84 22.03 4.02
C ASP A 54 13.91 22.85 3.27
N LYS A 55 14.94 22.18 2.72
CA LYS A 55 15.94 22.84 1.87
C LYS A 55 15.32 23.50 0.65
N GLN A 56 14.34 22.88 -0.02
CA GLN A 56 13.68 23.50 -1.17
C GLN A 56 12.81 24.69 -0.77
N TYR A 57 12.08 24.61 0.34
CA TYR A 57 11.33 25.76 0.88
C TYR A 57 12.26 26.93 1.21
N GLN A 58 13.41 26.67 1.84
CA GLN A 58 14.41 27.69 2.10
C GLN A 58 14.95 28.32 0.80
N LYS A 59 15.19 27.52 -0.24
CA LYS A 59 15.61 28.01 -1.56
C LYS A 59 14.54 28.91 -2.19
N VAL A 60 13.27 28.50 -2.17
CA VAL A 60 12.15 29.29 -2.71
C VAL A 60 11.97 30.59 -1.92
N ASN A 61 12.07 30.57 -0.59
CA ASN A 61 11.97 31.76 0.24
C ASN A 61 13.04 32.82 -0.10
N LYS A 62 14.26 32.39 -0.43
CA LYS A 62 15.35 33.29 -0.85
C LYS A 62 15.08 33.98 -2.20
N LEU A 63 14.19 33.44 -3.04
CA LEU A 63 13.82 34.04 -4.31
C LEU A 63 12.77 35.15 -4.18
N ARG A 64 12.20 35.34 -2.99
CA ARG A 64 11.18 36.38 -2.76
C ARG A 64 11.74 37.77 -3.09
N GLY A 65 11.03 38.52 -3.93
CA GLY A 65 11.46 39.83 -4.42
C GLY A 65 12.43 39.78 -5.61
N PHE A 66 12.99 38.62 -5.95
CA PHE A 66 13.82 38.42 -7.15
C PHE A 66 13.02 37.84 -8.33
N ILE A 67 11.90 37.19 -8.05
CA ILE A 67 10.96 36.66 -9.05
C ILE A 67 9.59 37.35 -8.89
N SER A 68 8.73 37.21 -9.91
CA SER A 68 7.36 37.70 -9.81
C SER A 68 6.62 37.02 -8.66
N GLU A 69 5.69 37.74 -8.04
CA GLU A 69 4.83 37.19 -6.98
C GLU A 69 4.05 35.96 -7.45
N GLN A 70 3.66 35.91 -8.73
CA GLN A 70 3.00 34.74 -9.31
C GLN A 70 3.93 33.53 -9.34
N ASN A 71 5.16 33.67 -9.86
CA ASN A 71 6.12 32.56 -9.90
C ASN A 71 6.49 32.07 -8.49
N TYR A 72 6.61 32.99 -7.52
CA TYR A 72 6.85 32.64 -6.12
C TYR A 72 5.70 31.80 -5.53
N LYS A 73 4.45 32.19 -5.80
CA LYS A 73 3.28 31.41 -5.38
C LYS A 73 3.24 30.04 -6.05
N ASP A 74 3.49 29.97 -7.35
CA ASP A 74 3.46 28.72 -8.12
C ASP A 74 4.52 27.73 -7.61
N LEU A 75 5.72 28.21 -7.27
CA LEU A 75 6.77 27.38 -6.65
C LEU A 75 6.35 26.83 -5.28
N ASN A 76 5.71 27.65 -4.43
CA ASN A 76 5.22 27.18 -3.14
C ASN A 76 4.10 26.15 -3.28
N VAL A 77 3.18 26.35 -4.24
CA VAL A 77 2.13 25.39 -4.56
C VAL A 77 2.74 24.06 -5.03
N ALA A 78 3.73 24.10 -5.92
CA ALA A 78 4.41 22.91 -6.41
C ALA A 78 5.08 22.13 -5.26
N LEU A 79 5.78 22.81 -4.34
CA LEU A 79 6.38 22.17 -3.16
C LEU A 79 5.33 21.55 -2.23
N ALA A 80 4.20 22.22 -2.03
CA ALA A 80 3.10 21.69 -1.22
C ALA A 80 2.49 20.42 -1.84
N GLN A 81 2.24 20.43 -3.15
CA GLN A 81 1.76 19.27 -3.91
C GLN A 81 2.76 18.10 -3.84
N PHE A 82 4.06 18.41 -3.85
CA PHE A 82 5.11 17.41 -3.72
C PHE A 82 5.08 16.71 -2.36
N ASN A 83 4.95 17.49 -1.28
CA ASN A 83 4.81 16.97 0.08
C ASN A 83 3.53 16.15 0.23
N GLU A 84 2.40 16.65 -0.27
CA GLU A 84 1.12 15.94 -0.24
C GLU A 84 1.22 14.58 -0.93
N HIS A 85 1.89 14.50 -2.08
CA HIS A 85 2.07 13.25 -2.79
C HIS A 85 2.86 12.21 -1.96
N TRP A 86 3.92 12.64 -1.28
CA TRP A 86 4.68 11.78 -0.36
C TRP A 86 3.83 11.22 0.77
N GLU A 87 3.04 12.09 1.41
CA GLU A 87 2.12 11.68 2.48
C GLU A 87 1.10 10.66 1.99
N ILE A 88 0.54 10.87 0.79
CA ILE A 88 -0.37 9.91 0.16
C ILE A 88 0.31 8.55 -0.06
N LEU A 89 1.54 8.52 -0.57
CA LEU A 89 2.28 7.27 -0.79
C LEU A 89 2.58 6.53 0.52
N ASN A 90 2.93 7.27 1.58
CA ASN A 90 3.13 6.70 2.92
C ASN A 90 1.84 6.12 3.48
N LEU A 91 0.74 6.88 3.41
CA LEU A 91 -0.56 6.43 3.87
C LEU A 91 -1.03 5.18 3.11
N GLN A 92 -0.91 5.17 1.78
CA GLN A 92 -1.25 4.01 0.95
C GLN A 92 -0.43 2.78 1.35
N THR A 93 0.87 2.96 1.57
CA THR A 93 1.77 1.86 1.99
C THR A 93 1.38 1.32 3.36
N TYR A 94 1.08 2.20 4.32
CA TYR A 94 0.64 1.82 5.64
C TYR A 94 -0.71 1.09 5.60
N GLN A 95 -1.68 1.59 4.84
CA GLN A 95 -2.98 0.93 4.66
C GLN A 95 -2.85 -0.45 4.00
N ALA A 96 -1.99 -0.58 2.98
CA ALA A 96 -1.72 -1.86 2.33
C ALA A 96 -1.04 -2.85 3.28
N CYS A 97 -0.12 -2.40 4.13
CA CYS A 97 0.45 -3.22 5.21
C CYS A 97 -0.64 -3.75 6.14
N LYS A 98 -1.56 -2.87 6.59
CA LYS A 98 -2.65 -3.29 7.49
C LYS A 98 -3.54 -4.36 6.86
N LYS A 99 -3.88 -4.20 5.58
CA LYS A 99 -4.65 -5.20 4.82
C LYS A 99 -3.92 -6.54 4.76
N LEU A 100 -2.64 -6.55 4.39
CA LEU A 100 -1.82 -7.75 4.35
C LEU A 100 -1.71 -8.42 5.72
N ALA A 101 -1.37 -7.66 6.77
CA ALA A 101 -1.22 -8.17 8.11
C ALA A 101 -2.51 -8.80 8.66
N ARG A 102 -3.68 -8.18 8.40
CA ARG A 102 -4.99 -8.77 8.74
C ARG A 102 -5.20 -10.09 8.02
N CYS A 103 -4.93 -10.15 6.71
CA CYS A 103 -5.07 -11.38 5.95
C CYS A 103 -4.14 -12.49 6.48
N GLU A 104 -2.87 -12.17 6.74
CA GLU A 104 -1.91 -13.12 7.29
C GLU A 104 -2.34 -13.67 8.65
N TYR A 105 -2.88 -12.81 9.51
CA TYR A 105 -3.41 -13.21 10.80
C TYR A 105 -4.53 -14.26 10.63
N LEU A 106 -5.48 -14.00 9.73
CA LEU A 106 -6.61 -14.90 9.46
C LEU A 106 -6.17 -16.19 8.79
N LYS A 107 -5.17 -16.13 7.89
CA LYS A 107 -4.50 -17.30 7.32
C LYS A 107 -3.88 -18.17 8.42
N ARG A 108 -3.19 -17.58 9.40
CA ARG A 108 -2.61 -18.32 10.54
C ARG A 108 -3.68 -19.00 11.39
N GLN A 109 -4.76 -18.30 11.70
CA GLN A 109 -5.88 -18.87 12.46
C GLN A 109 -6.53 -20.05 11.72
N TYR A 110 -6.72 -19.92 10.41
CA TYR A 110 -7.23 -21.00 9.57
C TYR A 110 -6.30 -22.22 9.56
N ILE A 111 -5.00 -22.02 9.33
CA ILE A 111 -4.00 -23.10 9.31
C ILE A 111 -3.94 -23.81 10.67
N SER A 112 -3.92 -23.04 11.77
CA SER A 112 -3.92 -23.57 13.13
C SER A 112 -5.15 -24.45 13.40
N SER A 113 -6.33 -23.98 12.99
CA SER A 113 -7.58 -24.73 13.14
C SER A 113 -7.62 -26.01 12.28
N TYR A 114 -7.16 -25.91 11.02
CA TYR A 114 -7.05 -27.06 10.12
C TYR A 114 -6.13 -28.14 10.68
N ASN A 115 -4.95 -27.75 11.19
CA ASN A 115 -3.98 -28.68 11.78
C ASN A 115 -4.52 -29.37 13.05
N LYS A 116 -5.36 -28.68 13.84
CA LYS A 116 -6.01 -29.27 15.02
C LYS A 116 -7.08 -30.30 14.66
N GLN A 117 -7.83 -30.06 13.58
CA GLN A 117 -8.96 -30.92 13.18
C GLN A 117 -8.56 -32.14 12.35
N GLN A 118 -7.38 -32.14 11.71
CA GLN A 118 -7.02 -33.19 10.76
C GLN A 118 -5.70 -33.88 11.14
N ARG A 119 -5.81 -34.92 11.99
CA ARG A 119 -4.74 -35.93 12.12
C ARG A 119 -4.58 -36.82 10.86
N ASN A 120 -5.55 -36.81 9.93
CA ASN A 120 -5.66 -37.79 8.82
C ASN A 120 -5.89 -37.23 7.40
N ARG A 121 -5.73 -35.92 7.12
CA ARG A 121 -5.79 -35.41 5.73
C ARG A 121 -4.43 -34.83 5.34
N SER A 122 -4.04 -35.06 4.08
CA SER A 122 -2.66 -34.89 3.63
C SER A 122 -2.31 -33.51 3.07
N LYS A 123 -3.26 -32.58 2.85
CA LYS A 123 -2.92 -31.28 2.25
C LYS A 123 -3.96 -30.18 2.44
N LEU A 124 -3.48 -29.02 2.93
CA LEU A 124 -4.23 -27.76 2.99
C LEU A 124 -4.59 -27.28 1.58
N ASP A 125 -5.83 -26.83 1.38
CA ASP A 125 -6.34 -26.27 0.12
C ASP A 125 -5.43 -25.13 -0.41
N ILE A 126 -5.02 -25.23 -1.69
CA ILE A 126 -4.20 -24.24 -2.39
C ILE A 126 -4.83 -22.84 -2.35
N ASN A 127 -6.16 -22.75 -2.47
CA ASN A 127 -6.85 -21.45 -2.40
C ASN A 127 -6.67 -20.79 -1.05
N LYS A 128 -6.58 -21.59 0.02
CA LYS A 128 -6.32 -21.11 1.37
C LYS A 128 -4.85 -20.78 1.60
N GLN A 129 -3.94 -21.47 0.92
CA GLN A 129 -2.53 -21.08 0.92
C GLN A 129 -2.31 -19.72 0.25
N ARG A 130 -3.05 -19.44 -0.83
CA ARG A 130 -2.94 -18.22 -1.65
C ARG A 130 -3.90 -17.09 -1.26
N MET A 131 -4.61 -17.21 -0.13
CA MET A 131 -5.67 -16.27 0.25
C MET A 131 -5.20 -14.81 0.44
N CYS A 132 -3.89 -14.58 0.62
CA CYS A 132 -3.31 -13.26 0.84
C CYS A 132 -2.50 -12.72 -0.34
N ASP A 133 -2.44 -13.43 -1.47
CA ASP A 133 -1.58 -13.06 -2.61
C ASP A 133 -1.94 -11.67 -3.15
N LYS A 134 -3.24 -11.34 -3.22
CA LYS A 134 -3.71 -10.00 -3.61
C LYS A 134 -3.21 -8.90 -2.68
N SER A 135 -3.38 -9.08 -1.36
CA SER A 135 -2.94 -8.08 -0.38
C SER A 135 -1.42 -7.96 -0.32
N SER A 136 -0.70 -9.06 -0.57
CA SER A 136 0.76 -9.05 -0.71
C SER A 136 1.18 -8.21 -1.90
N PHE A 137 0.57 -8.42 -3.06
CA PHE A 137 0.83 -7.65 -4.26
C PHE A 137 0.51 -6.16 -4.08
N GLU A 138 -0.63 -5.82 -3.47
CA GLU A 138 -0.98 -4.41 -3.18
C GLU A 138 0.06 -3.73 -2.28
N PHE A 139 0.56 -4.44 -1.26
CA PHE A 139 1.60 -3.94 -0.38
C PHE A 139 2.93 -3.74 -1.13
N ASP A 140 3.38 -4.72 -1.90
CA ASP A 140 4.62 -4.60 -2.68
C ASP A 140 4.54 -3.45 -3.70
N LEU A 141 3.42 -3.33 -4.40
CA LEU A 141 3.18 -2.23 -5.35
C LEU A 141 3.24 -0.86 -4.66
N SER A 142 2.62 -0.72 -3.47
CA SER A 142 2.67 0.54 -2.72
C SER A 142 4.09 0.94 -2.31
N ARG A 143 4.91 -0.05 -1.89
CA ARG A 143 6.31 0.17 -1.55
C ARG A 143 7.13 0.59 -2.77
N VAL A 144 6.92 -0.06 -3.92
CA VAL A 144 7.61 0.28 -5.17
C VAL A 144 7.30 1.72 -5.58
N LYS A 145 6.03 2.15 -5.50
CA LYS A 145 5.66 3.55 -5.79
C LYS A 145 6.38 4.55 -4.89
N ARG A 146 6.41 4.28 -3.58
CA ARG A 146 7.12 5.13 -2.61
C ARG A 146 8.62 5.21 -2.90
N VAL A 147 9.27 4.07 -3.14
CA VAL A 147 10.70 4.01 -3.45
C VAL A 147 11.02 4.70 -4.78
N SER A 148 10.19 4.52 -5.80
CA SER A 148 10.36 5.20 -7.10
C SER A 148 10.32 6.71 -6.93
N PHE A 149 9.30 7.23 -6.23
CA PHE A 149 9.17 8.65 -5.99
C PHE A 149 10.36 9.22 -5.20
N TYR A 150 10.81 8.50 -4.17
CA TYR A 150 12.00 8.86 -3.41
C TYR A 150 13.28 8.86 -4.27
N SER A 151 13.45 7.85 -5.13
CA SER A 151 14.59 7.77 -6.05
C SER A 151 14.59 8.90 -7.07
N ASP A 152 13.40 9.32 -7.54
CA ASP A 152 13.27 10.46 -8.46
C ASP A 152 13.70 11.77 -7.78
N VAL A 153 13.39 11.94 -6.48
CA VAL A 153 13.89 13.05 -5.66
C VAL A 153 15.39 13.05 -5.56
N GLU A 154 15.99 11.92 -5.16
CA GLU A 154 17.44 11.82 -4.99
C GLU A 154 18.16 12.14 -6.30
N ARG A 155 17.63 11.66 -7.43
CA ARG A 155 18.18 11.96 -8.75
C ARG A 155 18.15 13.45 -9.09
N LEU A 156 17.09 14.17 -8.70
CA LEU A 156 17.00 15.62 -8.91
C LEU A 156 18.07 16.39 -8.12
N GLU A 157 18.48 15.92 -6.94
CA GLU A 157 19.59 16.53 -6.18
C GLU A 157 20.96 16.15 -6.75
N LEU A 158 21.18 14.91 -7.18
CA LEU A 158 22.47 14.47 -7.75
C LEU A 158 22.81 15.21 -9.06
N VAL A 159 21.81 15.53 -9.89
CA VAL A 159 22.01 16.35 -11.10
C VAL A 159 22.51 17.77 -10.74
N LYS A 160 22.25 18.23 -9.52
CA LYS A 160 22.61 19.57 -9.05
C LYS A 160 24.05 19.66 -8.52
N GLU A 161 24.66 18.56 -8.09
CA GLU A 161 26.05 18.53 -7.58
C GLU A 161 27.11 18.48 -8.70
N HIS A 162 26.69 18.28 -9.95
CA HIS A 162 27.57 18.17 -11.11
C HIS A 162 27.61 19.43 -12.01
N TYR A 163 27.12 20.58 -11.53
CA TYR A 163 27.23 21.89 -12.15
C TYR A 163 27.70 22.93 -11.14
#